data_AF-A0A6N7WZN5-F1
#
_entry.id   AF-A0A6N7WZN5-F1
#
_cell.length_a   1.000
_cell.length_b   1.000
_cell.length_c   1.000
_cell.angle_alpha   90.00
_cell.angle_beta   90.00
_cell.angle_gamma   90.00
#
_symmetry.space_group_name_H-M   'P 1'
#
loop_
_entity.id
_entity.type
_entity.pdbx_description
1 polymer ?
#
loop_
_entity_poly.entity_id
_entity_poly.type
_entity_poly.pdbx_seq_one_letter_code
_entity_poly.pdbx_strand_id
1 'polypeptide(L)'
;MKTDAGVSASNSTVTLNVMKALLSMDQFVTLVDYGGTETITKIQRTLNSKYESYIGLSPCDGLYGRQINESMIKVLQAIEGYSVEDATGNFGDGAKANLVNILVPGSGDSEALLLTRYALCCNGYTVNYTSTSWDSEMASQVTAFQSDLALPQTGTVDVNTWMSLLLSKGNPDRSCDACDTRFEITDYRMQHLNAKGYSIVGRYLTGGDFKELRKGEAQRIIAAGKKLFPIFQESGSDSEYFNTTNAACDAESAVAAAMNYGIKSHQGIVIYFAVDFDTQDTTIESVIQPYFHTLQDVMKNKLNNAFKIGVYGTRNVCERVINIGYADTAFVSDMSTGYSGNMGYKIPSEWTFDQFSEYTVDDDSGEWGMDKVAFSGYTQPIDASQLSNTPLVSYCVQTIRDNRQNMYLEDISGVSNGRDFRVLSNEIYLTISYSGDTVHGTPHGVVRLMDTDTSESLYISDIGNGQTNSYTIPIAYANTMHLNYTSKVDGYGLVDGSFTTYLTSKLYV
;
A
#
# COMPACT_ATOMS: atom_id res chain seq x y z
N MET A 1 20.79 24.31 -30.20
CA MET A 1 21.40 23.83 -28.95
C MET A 1 21.57 24.94 -27.92
N LYS A 2 22.55 25.88 -28.00
CA LYS A 2 22.75 26.91 -26.95
C LYS A 2 21.47 27.64 -26.52
N THR A 3 20.71 28.15 -27.50
CA THR A 3 19.40 28.78 -27.26
C THR A 3 18.41 27.83 -26.58
N ASP A 4 18.40 26.56 -27.00
CA ASP A 4 17.51 25.53 -26.49
C ASP A 4 17.89 25.07 -25.08
N ALA A 5 19.16 25.24 -24.70
CA ALA A 5 19.70 25.05 -23.35
C ALA A 5 19.53 26.28 -22.45
N GLY A 6 18.98 27.39 -22.95
CA GLY A 6 18.77 28.61 -22.16
C GLY A 6 19.98 29.54 -22.05
N VAL A 7 21.03 29.31 -22.85
CA VAL A 7 22.25 30.14 -22.84
C VAL A 7 22.42 30.97 -24.11
N SER A 8 23.12 32.10 -23.99
CA SER A 8 23.33 33.03 -25.11
C SER A 8 24.06 32.36 -26.28
N ALA A 9 23.48 32.46 -27.47
CA ALA A 9 24.08 32.04 -28.74
C ALA A 9 24.83 33.17 -29.46
N SER A 10 25.12 34.29 -28.79
CA SER A 10 25.74 35.48 -29.39
C SER A 10 27.19 35.28 -29.86
N ASN A 11 27.83 34.16 -29.51
CA ASN A 11 29.17 33.80 -29.97
C ASN A 11 29.30 32.30 -30.24
N SER A 12 30.37 31.93 -30.95
CA SER A 12 30.71 30.54 -31.29
C SER A 12 31.54 29.82 -30.22
N THR A 13 31.70 30.41 -29.02
CA THR A 13 32.54 29.81 -27.96
C THR A 13 31.89 28.56 -27.39
N VAL A 14 32.59 27.43 -27.41
CA VAL A 14 32.16 26.20 -26.75
C VAL A 14 32.75 26.19 -25.34
N THR A 15 31.93 26.46 -24.33
CA THR A 15 32.33 26.35 -22.92
C THR A 15 32.39 24.89 -22.49
N LEU A 16 32.98 24.61 -21.32
CA LEU A 16 33.01 23.24 -20.77
C LEU A 16 31.59 22.67 -20.60
N ASN A 17 30.64 23.48 -20.12
CA ASN A 17 29.24 23.05 -19.95
C ASN A 17 28.55 22.80 -21.29
N VAL A 18 28.79 23.65 -22.30
CA VAL A 18 28.27 23.41 -23.66
C VAL A 18 28.86 22.13 -24.25
N MET A 19 30.17 21.87 -24.05
CA MET A 19 30.80 20.63 -24.50
C MET A 19 30.22 19.40 -23.80
N LYS A 20 30.02 19.45 -22.47
CA LYS A 20 29.38 18.37 -21.69
C LYS A 20 27.97 18.07 -22.21
N ALA A 21 27.15 19.10 -22.41
CA ALA A 21 25.81 18.96 -22.97
C ALA A 21 25.82 18.32 -24.36
N LEU A 22 26.74 18.72 -25.26
CA LEU A 22 26.87 18.12 -26.60
C LEU A 22 27.26 16.63 -26.59
N LEU A 23 27.96 16.18 -25.54
CA LEU A 23 28.45 14.81 -25.39
C LEU A 23 27.55 13.96 -24.47
N SER A 24 26.40 14.51 -24.04
CA SER A 24 25.42 13.85 -23.18
C SER A 24 24.27 13.27 -23.99
N MET A 25 23.39 12.51 -23.32
CA MET A 25 22.09 12.10 -23.85
C MET A 25 20.97 13.09 -23.48
N ASP A 26 21.32 14.24 -22.88
CA ASP A 26 20.35 15.24 -22.42
C ASP A 26 19.61 15.85 -23.60
N GLN A 27 18.28 15.95 -23.48
CA GLN A 27 17.43 16.51 -24.50
C GLN A 27 17.21 17.99 -24.20
N PHE A 28 17.38 18.84 -25.21
CA PHE A 28 17.17 20.29 -25.11
C PHE A 28 15.92 20.75 -25.88
N VAL A 29 15.06 19.81 -26.24
CA VAL A 29 13.81 20.02 -26.95
C VAL A 29 12.68 19.40 -26.14
N THR A 30 11.50 20.04 -26.14
CA THR A 30 10.34 19.52 -25.42
C THR A 30 9.93 18.14 -25.94
N LEU A 31 9.92 17.13 -25.06
CA LEU A 31 9.53 15.76 -25.37
C LEU A 31 8.03 15.56 -25.15
N VAL A 32 7.21 16.16 -26.02
CA VAL A 32 5.74 16.16 -25.87
C VAL A 32 5.16 14.74 -25.81
N ASP A 33 5.69 13.81 -26.61
CA ASP A 33 5.23 12.42 -26.67
C ASP A 33 5.49 11.64 -25.36
N TYR A 34 6.35 12.17 -24.49
CA TYR A 34 6.67 11.61 -23.17
C TYR A 34 6.04 12.41 -22.02
N GLY A 35 5.13 13.35 -22.33
CA GLY A 35 4.47 14.21 -21.35
C GLY A 35 5.21 15.52 -21.07
N GLY A 36 6.24 15.84 -21.84
CA GLY A 36 7.00 17.08 -21.71
C GLY A 36 6.16 18.32 -22.00
N THR A 37 6.24 19.34 -21.15
CA THR A 37 5.47 20.58 -21.28
C THR A 37 6.34 21.78 -21.63
N GLU A 38 5.82 22.72 -22.43
CA GLU A 38 6.54 23.97 -22.69
C GLU A 38 6.84 24.78 -21.42
N THR A 39 5.95 24.72 -20.43
CA THR A 39 6.13 25.43 -19.15
C THR A 39 7.39 24.92 -18.44
N ILE A 40 7.52 23.60 -18.27
CA ILE A 40 8.71 23.00 -17.66
C ILE A 40 9.96 23.25 -18.51
N THR A 41 9.86 23.19 -19.85
CA THR A 41 10.99 23.54 -20.74
C THR A 41 11.49 24.97 -20.51
N LYS A 42 10.57 25.93 -20.35
CA LYS A 42 10.91 27.33 -20.09
C LYS A 42 11.51 27.51 -18.69
N ILE A 43 11.03 26.77 -17.70
CA ILE A 43 11.63 26.72 -16.35
C ILE A 43 13.06 26.18 -16.43
N GLN A 44 13.28 25.02 -17.04
CA GLN A 44 14.60 24.39 -17.22
C GLN A 44 15.60 25.35 -17.88
N ARG A 45 15.20 26.01 -18.97
CA ARG A 45 16.02 27.03 -19.65
C ARG A 45 16.34 28.21 -18.74
N THR A 46 15.38 28.65 -17.94
CA THR A 46 15.58 29.77 -17.00
C THR A 46 16.57 29.38 -15.90
N LEU A 47 16.45 28.17 -15.35
CA LEU A 47 17.40 27.64 -14.37
C LEU A 47 18.81 27.55 -14.95
N ASN A 48 18.97 26.97 -16.14
CA ASN A 48 20.28 26.92 -16.82
C ASN A 48 20.87 28.31 -17.06
N SER A 49 20.06 29.26 -17.52
CA SER A 49 20.52 30.62 -17.81
C SER A 49 21.06 31.34 -16.58
N LYS A 50 20.42 31.13 -15.43
CA LYS A 50 20.67 31.90 -14.20
C LYS A 50 21.64 31.22 -13.25
N TYR A 51 21.60 29.89 -13.19
CA TYR A 51 22.31 29.08 -12.21
C TYR A 51 23.33 28.14 -12.88
N GLU A 52 23.78 28.42 -14.11
CA GLU A 52 24.75 27.58 -14.86
C GLU A 52 25.99 27.20 -14.02
N SER A 53 26.46 28.10 -13.15
CA SER A 53 27.61 27.84 -12.27
C SER A 53 27.33 26.73 -11.25
N TYR A 54 26.10 26.59 -10.79
CA TYR A 54 25.66 25.60 -9.81
C TYR A 54 25.23 24.28 -10.46
N ILE A 55 24.48 24.36 -11.56
CA ILE A 55 23.78 23.20 -12.14
C ILE A 55 24.32 22.76 -13.51
N GLY A 56 25.25 23.51 -14.09
CA GLY A 56 25.68 23.29 -15.48
C GLY A 56 24.54 23.54 -16.46
N LEU A 57 24.49 22.73 -17.53
CA LEU A 57 23.37 22.72 -18.49
C LEU A 57 22.57 21.43 -18.30
N SER A 58 21.51 21.50 -17.51
CA SER A 58 20.53 20.41 -17.35
C SER A 58 19.65 20.27 -18.58
N PRO A 59 19.03 19.09 -18.83
CA PRO A 59 18.09 18.90 -19.94
C PRO A 59 16.97 19.95 -19.91
N CYS A 60 16.54 20.36 -21.10
CA CYS A 60 15.39 21.23 -21.35
C CYS A 60 14.31 20.48 -22.13
N ASP A 61 13.91 19.32 -21.59
CA ASP A 61 13.01 18.34 -22.20
C ASP A 61 11.54 18.49 -21.84
N GLY A 62 11.22 19.39 -20.92
CA GLY A 62 9.87 19.65 -20.44
C GLY A 62 9.35 18.63 -19.43
N LEU A 63 10.19 17.70 -18.95
CA LEU A 63 9.82 16.67 -17.98
C LEU A 63 10.29 17.05 -16.57
N TYR A 64 9.46 16.75 -15.56
CA TYR A 64 9.93 16.77 -14.18
C TYR A 64 10.59 15.43 -13.85
N GLY A 65 11.91 15.36 -13.98
CA GLY A 65 12.70 14.17 -13.70
C GLY A 65 13.79 14.42 -12.66
N ARG A 66 14.60 13.39 -12.41
CA ARG A 66 15.69 13.43 -11.43
C ARG A 66 16.64 14.62 -11.60
N GLN A 67 17.11 14.90 -12.82
CA GLN A 67 18.09 15.97 -13.05
C GLN A 67 17.55 17.35 -12.67
N ILE A 68 16.34 17.70 -13.12
CA ILE A 68 15.76 19.02 -12.79
C ILE A 68 15.40 19.11 -11.29
N ASN A 69 14.98 18.02 -10.65
CA ASN A 69 14.76 18.00 -9.20
C ASN A 69 16.07 18.29 -8.43
N GLU A 70 17.17 17.60 -8.77
CA GLU A 70 18.48 17.85 -8.17
C GLU A 70 18.93 19.31 -8.43
N SER A 71 18.72 19.81 -9.64
CA SER A 71 19.02 21.20 -10.00
C SER A 71 18.19 22.20 -9.18
N MET A 72 16.91 21.94 -8.94
CA MET A 72 16.08 22.80 -8.07
C MET A 72 16.55 22.79 -6.61
N ILE A 73 17.05 21.65 -6.10
CA ILE A 73 17.63 21.59 -4.75
C ILE A 73 18.95 22.38 -4.70
N LYS A 74 19.81 22.31 -5.73
CA LYS A 74 21.02 23.16 -5.81
C LYS A 74 20.67 24.65 -5.89
N VAL A 75 19.61 25.00 -6.60
CA VAL A 75 19.11 26.38 -6.69
C VAL A 75 18.57 26.85 -5.35
N LEU A 76 17.85 25.99 -4.61
CA LEU A 76 17.45 26.28 -3.23
C LEU A 76 18.68 26.58 -2.36
N GLN A 77 19.70 25.73 -2.42
CA GLN A 77 20.95 25.92 -1.68
C GLN A 77 21.66 27.23 -2.06
N ALA A 78 21.66 27.61 -3.35
CA ALA A 78 22.19 28.90 -3.79
C ALA A 78 21.41 30.09 -3.18
N ILE A 79 20.07 29.99 -3.10
CA ILE A 79 19.20 31.00 -2.47
C ILE A 79 19.45 31.06 -0.96
N GLU A 80 19.70 29.92 -0.31
CA GLU A 80 20.09 29.83 1.11
C GLU A 80 21.50 30.37 1.39
N GLY A 81 22.31 30.63 0.34
CA GLY A 81 23.64 31.22 0.44
C GLY A 81 24.82 30.24 0.41
N TYR A 82 24.60 29.00 -0.01
CA TYR A 82 25.67 28.01 -0.21
C TYR A 82 26.60 28.45 -1.35
N SER A 83 27.89 28.10 -1.25
CA SER A 83 28.80 28.23 -2.39
C SER A 83 28.48 27.20 -3.47
N VAL A 84 29.07 27.37 -4.66
CA VAL A 84 28.93 26.40 -5.77
C VAL A 84 29.45 25.01 -5.36
N GLU A 85 30.50 24.96 -4.55
CA GLU A 85 31.13 23.73 -4.07
C GLU A 85 30.29 23.01 -3.01
N ASP A 86 29.58 23.77 -2.16
CA ASP A 86 28.76 23.23 -1.07
C ASP A 86 27.32 22.87 -1.52
N ALA A 87 26.87 23.40 -2.67
CA ALA A 87 25.57 23.10 -3.26
C ALA A 87 25.55 21.70 -3.91
N THR A 88 25.38 20.68 -3.09
CA THR A 88 25.45 19.27 -3.50
C THR A 88 24.19 18.74 -4.18
N GLY A 89 23.05 19.43 -4.07
CA GLY A 89 21.75 18.90 -4.49
C GLY A 89 21.14 17.88 -3.53
N ASN A 90 21.78 17.63 -2.38
CA ASN A 90 21.22 16.84 -1.29
C ASN A 90 20.48 17.74 -0.30
N PHE A 91 19.21 17.45 -0.05
CA PHE A 91 18.38 18.19 0.91
C PHE A 91 18.52 17.59 2.32
N GLY A 92 19.66 17.87 2.96
CA GLY A 92 19.97 17.44 4.33
C GLY A 92 19.58 18.45 5.42
N ASP A 93 20.01 18.17 6.65
CA ASP A 93 19.70 18.97 7.85
C ASP A 93 20.14 20.44 7.74
N GLY A 94 21.25 20.71 7.07
CA GLY A 94 21.72 22.09 6.84
C GLY A 94 20.74 22.91 5.98
N ALA A 95 20.32 22.36 4.84
CA ALA A 95 19.35 23.02 3.97
C ALA A 95 18.01 23.19 4.70
N LYS A 96 17.54 22.13 5.36
CA LYS A 96 16.34 22.19 6.20
C LYS A 96 16.40 23.27 7.28
N ALA A 97 17.54 23.44 7.95
CA ALA A 97 17.72 24.47 8.97
C ALA A 97 17.69 25.89 8.39
N ASN A 98 18.15 26.07 7.15
CA ASN A 98 18.19 27.37 6.48
C ASN A 98 16.85 27.81 5.89
N LEU A 99 15.90 26.88 5.66
CA LEU A 99 14.55 27.19 5.18
C LEU A 99 13.82 28.27 5.99
N VAL A 100 14.10 28.37 7.29
CA VAL A 100 13.50 29.39 8.17
C VAL A 100 13.78 30.82 7.70
N ASN A 101 14.85 31.02 6.93
CA ASN A 101 15.24 32.32 6.38
C ASN A 101 14.54 32.65 5.05
N ILE A 102 13.94 31.66 4.39
CA ILE A 102 13.37 31.77 3.04
C ILE A 102 11.89 31.33 2.98
N LEU A 103 11.20 31.34 4.13
CA LEU A 103 9.77 31.06 4.22
C LEU A 103 8.98 32.04 3.35
N VAL A 104 8.12 31.53 2.47
CA VAL A 104 7.33 32.36 1.54
C VAL A 104 5.88 32.45 2.04
N PRO A 105 5.25 33.64 2.09
CA PRO A 105 5.73 34.95 1.61
C PRO A 105 6.59 35.74 2.60
N GLY A 106 6.85 35.24 3.81
CA GLY A 106 7.49 35.99 4.90
C GLY A 106 8.87 36.58 4.59
N SER A 107 9.65 35.94 3.72
CA SER A 107 11.02 36.36 3.34
C SER A 107 11.05 37.53 2.36
N GLY A 108 10.01 37.69 1.52
CA GLY A 108 10.03 38.63 0.40
C GLY A 108 11.07 38.34 -0.69
N ASP A 109 11.72 37.17 -0.64
CA ASP A 109 12.77 36.79 -1.60
C ASP A 109 12.14 36.40 -2.95
N SER A 110 12.46 37.17 -3.99
CA SER A 110 11.94 36.96 -5.34
C SER A 110 12.40 35.65 -5.97
N GLU A 111 13.59 35.16 -5.62
CA GLU A 111 14.13 33.88 -6.09
C GLU A 111 13.43 32.71 -5.43
N ALA A 112 13.21 32.79 -4.11
CA ALA A 112 12.43 31.78 -3.39
C ALA A 112 10.99 31.70 -3.93
N LEU A 113 10.38 32.85 -4.26
CA LEU A 113 9.06 32.93 -4.89
C LEU A 113 9.04 32.24 -6.27
N LEU A 114 10.02 32.52 -7.12
CA LEU A 114 10.14 31.88 -8.44
C LEU A 114 10.37 30.37 -8.30
N LEU A 115 11.28 29.94 -7.43
CA LEU A 115 11.57 28.53 -7.20
C LEU A 115 10.33 27.78 -6.68
N THR A 116 9.55 28.39 -5.78
CA THR A 116 8.28 27.79 -5.33
C THR A 116 7.33 27.59 -6.51
N ARG A 117 7.19 28.59 -7.39
CA ARG A 117 6.33 28.48 -8.58
C ARG A 117 6.82 27.39 -9.53
N TYR A 118 8.13 27.28 -9.72
CA TYR A 118 8.72 26.22 -10.52
C TYR A 118 8.41 24.85 -9.95
N ALA A 119 8.58 24.67 -8.64
CA ALA A 119 8.28 23.42 -7.96
C ALA A 119 6.77 23.09 -8.02
N LEU A 120 5.88 24.07 -7.87
CA LEU A 120 4.44 23.89 -8.07
C LEU A 120 4.10 23.43 -9.49
N CYS A 121 4.67 24.07 -10.51
CA CYS A 121 4.50 23.64 -11.91
C CYS A 121 5.00 22.20 -12.14
N CYS A 122 6.15 21.85 -11.59
CA CYS A 122 6.71 20.50 -11.66
C CYS A 122 5.79 19.48 -10.97
N ASN A 123 5.16 19.86 -9.86
CA ASN A 123 4.17 19.03 -9.16
C ASN A 123 2.76 19.10 -9.77
N GLY A 124 2.57 19.77 -10.92
CA GLY A 124 1.32 19.74 -11.69
C GLY A 124 0.34 20.88 -11.43
N TYR A 125 0.71 21.84 -10.61
CA TYR A 125 -0.11 23.01 -10.32
C TYR A 125 0.12 24.09 -11.38
N THR A 126 -0.96 24.77 -11.78
CA THR A 126 -0.88 25.87 -12.75
C THR A 126 -0.72 27.18 -12.01
N VAL A 127 0.44 27.82 -12.18
CA VAL A 127 0.77 29.15 -11.66
C VAL A 127 1.53 29.94 -12.71
N ASN A 128 1.47 31.27 -12.66
CA ASN A 128 2.35 32.10 -13.48
C ASN A 128 3.82 31.95 -13.03
N TYR A 129 4.58 31.09 -13.70
CA TYR A 129 5.98 30.79 -13.37
C TYR A 129 6.95 31.98 -13.52
N THR A 130 6.54 33.10 -14.12
CA THR A 130 7.41 34.28 -14.29
C THR A 130 7.18 35.38 -13.24
N SER A 131 6.11 35.27 -12.44
CA SER A 131 5.78 36.26 -11.42
C SER A 131 6.72 36.16 -10.22
N THR A 132 7.27 37.29 -9.80
CA THR A 132 8.08 37.45 -8.58
C THR A 132 7.28 37.99 -7.40
N SER A 133 5.94 38.03 -7.52
CA SER A 133 5.05 38.53 -6.48
C SER A 133 4.28 37.40 -5.81
N TRP A 134 3.96 37.56 -4.53
CA TRP A 134 2.98 36.71 -3.85
C TRP A 134 1.58 37.24 -4.14
N ASP A 135 0.85 36.54 -5.00
CA ASP A 135 -0.51 36.88 -5.42
C ASP A 135 -1.53 35.85 -4.91
N SER A 136 -2.82 36.14 -5.10
CA SER A 136 -3.91 35.26 -4.66
C SER A 136 -3.88 33.90 -5.36
N GLU A 137 -3.39 33.85 -6.61
CA GLU A 137 -3.19 32.58 -7.32
C GLU A 137 -2.16 31.72 -6.57
N MET A 138 -1.00 32.28 -6.24
CA MET A 138 0.05 31.58 -5.51
C MET A 138 -0.43 31.07 -4.15
N ALA A 139 -1.09 31.92 -3.36
CA ALA A 139 -1.62 31.54 -2.05
C ALA A 139 -2.64 30.39 -2.15
N SER A 140 -3.50 30.43 -3.17
CA SER A 140 -4.47 29.37 -3.43
C SER A 140 -3.81 28.05 -3.81
N GLN A 141 -2.80 28.08 -4.68
CA GLN A 141 -2.12 26.87 -5.16
C GLN A 141 -1.24 26.24 -4.07
N VAL A 142 -0.60 27.04 -3.21
CA VAL A 142 0.12 26.53 -2.04
C VAL A 142 -0.84 25.84 -1.07
N THR A 143 -2.01 26.44 -0.80
CA THR A 143 -3.01 25.83 0.09
C THR A 143 -3.59 24.55 -0.51
N ALA A 144 -3.83 24.52 -1.83
CA ALA A 144 -4.26 23.32 -2.54
C ALA A 144 -3.21 22.20 -2.43
N PHE A 145 -1.94 22.50 -2.70
CA PHE A 145 -0.83 21.55 -2.55
C PHE A 145 -0.72 20.99 -1.13
N GLN A 146 -0.82 21.85 -0.11
CA GLN A 146 -0.83 21.42 1.29
C GLN A 146 -2.00 20.49 1.59
N SER A 147 -3.20 20.81 1.07
CA SER A 147 -4.37 19.96 1.20
C SER A 147 -4.18 18.60 0.54
N ASP A 148 -3.69 18.59 -0.70
CA ASP A 148 -3.56 17.38 -1.53
C ASP A 148 -2.54 16.40 -0.94
N LEU A 149 -1.53 16.88 -0.19
CA LEU A 149 -0.54 16.04 0.52
C LEU A 149 -0.86 15.81 2.01
N ALA A 150 -2.07 16.18 2.45
CA ALA A 150 -2.49 16.10 3.86
C ALA A 150 -1.48 16.78 4.82
N LEU A 151 -0.90 17.90 4.39
CA LEU A 151 -0.05 18.76 5.20
C LEU A 151 -0.90 19.77 5.98
N PRO A 152 -0.37 20.34 7.08
CA PRO A 152 -0.98 21.52 7.69
C PRO A 152 -1.12 22.64 6.65
N GLN A 153 -2.35 23.12 6.48
CA GLN A 153 -2.68 24.19 5.52
C GLN A 153 -2.29 25.56 6.10
N THR A 154 -0.98 25.84 6.16
CA THR A 154 -0.46 27.10 6.71
C THR A 154 -0.64 28.28 5.77
N GLY A 155 -0.91 28.03 4.47
CA GLY A 155 -0.97 29.08 3.44
C GLY A 155 0.38 29.74 3.17
N THR A 156 1.46 29.12 3.65
CA THR A 156 2.85 29.56 3.49
C THR A 156 3.70 28.40 3.02
N VAL A 157 4.81 28.67 2.33
CA VAL A 157 5.79 27.66 1.96
C VAL A 157 6.71 27.44 3.16
N ASP A 158 6.20 26.70 4.13
CA ASP A 158 6.92 26.31 5.34
C ASP A 158 7.88 25.13 5.09
N VAL A 159 8.57 24.66 6.14
CA VAL A 159 9.51 23.54 6.05
C VAL A 159 8.85 22.29 5.48
N ASN A 160 7.61 21.97 5.89
CA ASN A 160 6.89 20.82 5.37
C ASN A 160 6.61 21.00 3.87
N THR A 161 6.16 22.18 3.48
CA THR A 161 5.81 22.51 2.10
C THR A 161 7.03 22.49 1.18
N TRP A 162 8.13 23.13 1.58
CA TRP A 162 9.39 23.14 0.83
C TRP A 162 9.93 21.74 0.61
N MET A 163 9.99 20.94 1.68
CA MET A 163 10.48 19.58 1.58
C MET A 163 9.56 18.72 0.72
N SER A 164 8.24 18.83 0.85
CA SER A 164 7.30 18.06 0.02
C SER A 164 7.27 18.47 -1.45
N LEU A 165 7.61 19.73 -1.77
CA LEU A 165 7.73 20.19 -3.15
C LEU A 165 8.93 19.57 -3.88
N LEU A 166 10.02 19.29 -3.15
CA LEU A 166 11.31 18.88 -3.71
C LEU A 166 11.74 17.45 -3.36
N LEU A 167 11.13 16.82 -2.37
CA LEU A 167 11.43 15.45 -1.93
C LEU A 167 10.13 14.65 -1.88
N SER A 168 10.16 13.42 -2.42
CA SER A 168 9.01 12.50 -2.34
C SER A 168 8.51 12.38 -0.91
N LYS A 169 9.39 12.03 0.03
CA LYS A 169 9.06 11.85 1.46
C LYS A 169 8.69 13.12 2.23
N GLY A 170 8.86 14.30 1.63
CA GLY A 170 8.72 15.57 2.33
C GLY A 170 9.57 15.67 3.61
N ASN A 171 9.02 16.30 4.65
CA ASN A 171 9.69 16.42 5.94
C ASN A 171 9.48 15.15 6.79
N PRO A 172 10.51 14.34 7.09
CA PRO A 172 10.36 13.13 7.89
C PRO A 172 9.92 13.39 9.34
N ASP A 173 10.16 14.61 9.85
CA ASP A 173 9.81 14.97 11.23
C ASP A 173 8.34 15.37 11.40
N ARG A 174 7.58 15.54 10.30
CA ARG A 174 6.17 15.93 10.39
C ARG A 174 5.35 14.90 11.17
N SER A 175 4.38 15.33 11.96
CA SER A 175 3.44 14.41 12.61
C SER A 175 2.59 13.66 11.57
N CYS A 176 2.07 12.50 11.94
CA CYS A 176 1.16 11.72 11.09
C CYS A 176 0.18 10.90 11.94
N ASP A 177 -0.94 10.53 11.33
CA ASP A 177 -2.05 9.88 12.02
C ASP A 177 -2.08 8.36 11.83
N ALA A 178 -1.29 7.85 10.89
CA ALA A 178 -1.17 6.44 10.56
C ALA A 178 0.26 5.93 10.70
N CYS A 179 0.38 4.63 10.89
CA CYS A 179 1.64 3.91 10.84
C CYS A 179 1.45 2.56 10.17
N ASP A 180 2.52 1.95 9.71
CA ASP A 180 2.56 0.51 9.43
C ASP A 180 3.81 -0.12 10.03
N THR A 181 3.77 -1.44 10.22
CA THR A 181 4.88 -2.18 10.79
C THR A 181 4.74 -3.66 10.48
N ARG A 182 5.86 -4.37 10.43
CA ARG A 182 5.88 -5.84 10.42
C ARG A 182 5.55 -6.45 11.79
N PHE A 183 5.75 -5.72 12.87
CA PHE A 183 5.64 -6.27 14.22
C PHE A 183 4.17 -6.39 14.68
N GLU A 184 3.84 -7.43 15.44
CA GLU A 184 2.52 -7.56 16.07
C GLU A 184 2.23 -6.37 16.98
N ILE A 185 1.06 -5.76 16.87
CA ILE A 185 0.56 -4.77 17.82
C ILE A 185 0.04 -5.48 19.07
N THR A 186 0.93 -5.66 20.04
CA THR A 186 0.60 -6.14 21.39
C THR A 186 -0.03 -5.03 22.23
N ASP A 187 -0.54 -5.37 23.42
CA ASP A 187 -1.06 -4.35 24.35
C ASP A 187 0.02 -3.34 24.78
N TYR A 188 1.30 -3.74 24.83
CA TYR A 188 2.42 -2.84 25.11
C TYR A 188 2.67 -1.86 23.96
N ARG A 189 2.79 -2.36 22.73
CA ARG A 189 3.00 -1.49 21.54
C ARG A 189 1.80 -0.58 21.29
N MET A 190 0.59 -1.03 21.65
CA MET A 190 -0.61 -0.19 21.62
C MET A 190 -0.49 1.05 22.52
N GLN A 191 0.18 0.95 23.68
CA GLN A 191 0.39 2.10 24.56
C GLN A 191 1.28 3.15 23.89
N HIS A 192 2.34 2.73 23.18
CA HIS A 192 3.15 3.64 22.36
C HIS A 192 2.31 4.33 21.29
N LEU A 193 1.49 3.57 20.55
CA LEU A 193 0.60 4.13 19.54
C LEU A 193 -0.37 5.17 20.12
N ASN A 194 -0.94 4.91 21.30
CA ASN A 194 -1.80 5.85 22.01
C ASN A 194 -1.05 7.11 22.46
N ALA A 195 0.16 6.97 23.01
CA ALA A 195 0.96 8.09 23.48
C ALA A 195 1.40 9.02 22.33
N LYS A 196 1.62 8.47 21.14
CA LYS A 196 1.97 9.23 19.93
C LYS A 196 0.77 9.73 19.13
N GLY A 197 -0.44 9.32 19.48
CA GLY A 197 -1.67 9.77 18.83
C GLY A 197 -2.00 9.08 17.50
N TYR A 198 -1.39 7.93 17.19
CA TYR A 198 -1.73 7.16 15.99
C TYR A 198 -3.17 6.64 16.07
N SER A 199 -3.92 6.82 14.99
CA SER A 199 -5.33 6.44 14.88
C SER A 199 -5.57 5.30 13.88
N ILE A 200 -4.63 5.04 12.98
CA ILE A 200 -4.73 4.05 11.91
C ILE A 200 -3.45 3.19 11.90
N VAL A 201 -3.61 1.88 11.75
CA VAL A 201 -2.49 0.92 11.72
C VAL A 201 -2.54 0.08 10.44
N GLY A 202 -1.43 0.00 9.74
CA GLY A 202 -1.19 -0.88 8.60
C GLY A 202 -0.56 -2.19 9.06
N ARG A 203 -1.12 -3.32 8.64
CA ARG A 203 -0.59 -4.64 9.00
C ARG A 203 -0.66 -5.62 7.83
N TYR A 204 0.34 -6.50 7.77
CA TYR A 204 0.44 -7.50 6.71
C TYR A 204 -0.51 -8.67 6.96
N LEU A 205 -1.28 -9.03 5.95
CA LEU A 205 -2.19 -10.18 5.98
C LEU A 205 -1.45 -11.53 5.95
N THR A 206 -0.25 -11.57 5.38
CA THR A 206 0.56 -12.77 5.21
C THR A 206 2.02 -12.48 5.52
N GLY A 207 2.83 -13.53 5.68
CA GLY A 207 4.27 -13.42 5.94
C GLY A 207 4.77 -14.26 7.11
N GLY A 208 3.99 -15.24 7.56
CA GLY A 208 4.38 -16.23 8.57
C GLY A 208 4.74 -15.59 9.91
N ASP A 209 5.68 -16.18 10.62
CA ASP A 209 6.09 -15.71 11.95
C ASP A 209 6.85 -14.37 11.93
N PHE A 210 7.13 -13.82 10.75
CA PHE A 210 7.92 -12.60 10.60
C PHE A 210 7.09 -11.31 10.64
N LYS A 211 6.06 -11.18 9.77
CA LYS A 211 5.35 -9.90 9.59
C LYS A 211 3.83 -9.95 9.65
N GLU A 212 3.26 -11.14 9.59
CA GLU A 212 1.82 -11.38 9.47
C GLU A 212 1.03 -10.93 10.71
N LEU A 213 -0.20 -10.49 10.49
CA LEU A 213 -1.18 -10.17 11.52
C LEU A 213 -1.40 -11.40 12.43
N ARG A 214 -1.57 -11.18 13.73
CA ARG A 214 -1.75 -12.25 14.71
C ARG A 214 -3.22 -12.45 15.05
N LYS A 215 -3.53 -13.65 15.55
CA LYS A 215 -4.86 -14.00 16.01
C LYS A 215 -5.32 -13.01 17.09
N GLY A 216 -6.48 -12.38 16.87
CA GLY A 216 -7.03 -11.38 17.79
C GLY A 216 -6.37 -9.99 17.68
N GLU A 217 -5.31 -9.82 16.88
CA GLU A 217 -4.62 -8.53 16.73
C GLU A 217 -5.52 -7.48 16.07
N ALA A 218 -6.26 -7.84 15.02
CA ALA A 218 -7.22 -6.94 14.38
C ALA A 218 -8.27 -6.43 15.39
N GLN A 219 -8.84 -7.35 16.18
CA GLN A 219 -9.84 -7.03 17.21
C GLN A 219 -9.24 -6.13 18.30
N ARG A 220 -7.98 -6.37 18.71
CA ARG A 220 -7.27 -5.54 19.67
C ARG A 220 -7.05 -4.11 19.16
N ILE A 221 -6.64 -3.96 17.90
CA ILE A 221 -6.48 -2.65 17.22
C ILE A 221 -7.80 -1.88 17.24
N ILE A 222 -8.88 -2.52 16.79
CA ILE A 222 -10.22 -1.90 16.76
C ILE A 222 -10.75 -1.58 18.17
N ALA A 223 -10.59 -2.49 19.14
CA ALA A 223 -11.03 -2.29 20.52
C ALA A 223 -10.29 -1.14 21.22
N ALA A 224 -9.06 -0.84 20.79
CA ALA A 224 -8.31 0.35 21.23
C ALA A 224 -8.77 1.66 20.55
N GLY A 225 -9.85 1.63 19.77
CA GLY A 225 -10.41 2.79 19.06
C GLY A 225 -9.62 3.20 17.83
N LYS A 226 -8.75 2.32 17.30
CA LYS A 226 -7.99 2.56 16.07
C LYS A 226 -8.67 1.93 14.87
N LYS A 227 -8.23 2.31 13.68
CA LYS A 227 -8.61 1.69 12.40
C LYS A 227 -7.47 0.84 11.86
N LEU A 228 -7.79 -0.07 10.93
CA LEU A 228 -6.84 -1.00 10.32
C LEU A 228 -6.83 -0.84 8.80
N PHE A 229 -5.67 -0.91 8.15
CA PHE A 229 -5.59 -1.16 6.70
C PHE A 229 -4.72 -2.39 6.41
N PRO A 230 -5.20 -3.31 5.55
CA PRO A 230 -4.50 -4.56 5.27
C PRO A 230 -3.48 -4.39 4.12
N ILE A 231 -2.29 -4.93 4.33
CA ILE A 231 -1.19 -4.96 3.36
C ILE A 231 -0.97 -6.42 2.92
N PHE A 232 -0.75 -6.67 1.64
CA PHE A 232 -0.41 -7.99 1.12
C PHE A 232 0.95 -7.96 0.41
N GLN A 233 1.88 -8.80 0.87
CA GLN A 233 3.23 -8.90 0.31
C GLN A 233 3.87 -10.24 0.69
N GLU A 234 3.91 -11.21 -0.22
CA GLU A 234 4.66 -12.47 0.00
C GLU A 234 6.08 -12.41 -0.58
N SER A 235 6.23 -11.71 -1.70
CA SER A 235 7.49 -11.15 -2.18
C SER A 235 7.18 -9.81 -2.84
N GLY A 236 8.19 -8.96 -2.98
CA GLY A 236 8.05 -7.70 -3.70
C GLY A 236 9.37 -7.12 -4.17
N SER A 237 10.47 -7.87 -4.10
CA SER A 237 11.83 -7.36 -4.27
C SER A 237 12.39 -7.48 -5.69
N ASP A 238 11.68 -8.15 -6.60
CA ASP A 238 12.12 -8.39 -7.97
C ASP A 238 10.94 -8.54 -8.94
N SER A 239 11.23 -8.38 -10.23
CA SER A 239 10.22 -8.48 -11.29
C SER A 239 9.75 -9.90 -11.60
N GLU A 240 10.52 -10.95 -11.29
CA GLU A 240 10.18 -12.34 -11.67
C GLU A 240 8.96 -12.83 -10.89
N TYR A 241 8.80 -12.36 -9.66
CA TYR A 241 7.63 -12.63 -8.84
C TYR A 241 6.32 -12.14 -9.47
N PHE A 242 6.34 -11.03 -10.20
CA PHE A 242 5.14 -10.40 -10.74
C PHE A 242 4.72 -11.04 -12.07
N ASN A 243 4.13 -12.24 -11.98
CA ASN A 243 3.58 -12.97 -13.13
C ASN A 243 2.11 -13.36 -12.88
N THR A 244 1.41 -13.81 -13.93
CA THR A 244 -0.03 -14.08 -13.88
C THR A 244 -0.43 -15.22 -12.94
N THR A 245 0.40 -16.28 -12.85
CA THR A 245 0.18 -17.39 -11.89
C THR A 245 0.24 -16.89 -10.46
N ASN A 246 1.25 -16.07 -10.17
CA ASN A 246 1.45 -15.46 -8.86
C ASN A 246 0.33 -14.46 -8.52
N ALA A 247 -0.13 -13.66 -9.48
CA ALA A 247 -1.25 -12.74 -9.31
C ALA A 247 -2.54 -13.45 -8.87
N ALA A 248 -2.87 -14.59 -9.49
CA ALA A 248 -4.05 -15.37 -9.13
C ALA A 248 -3.95 -15.92 -7.70
N CYS A 249 -2.79 -16.50 -7.35
CA CYS A 249 -2.53 -17.00 -5.99
C CYS A 249 -2.60 -15.89 -4.94
N ASP A 250 -2.10 -14.69 -5.27
CA ASP A 250 -2.07 -13.54 -4.36
C ASP A 250 -3.47 -12.99 -4.09
N ALA A 251 -4.30 -12.87 -5.12
CA ALA A 251 -5.68 -12.44 -4.97
C ALA A 251 -6.44 -13.36 -3.99
N GLU A 252 -6.35 -14.66 -4.20
CA GLU A 252 -7.03 -15.65 -3.35
C GLU A 252 -6.44 -15.71 -1.95
N SER A 253 -5.11 -15.62 -1.81
CA SER A 253 -4.43 -15.67 -0.51
C SER A 253 -4.76 -14.43 0.32
N ALA A 254 -4.85 -13.26 -0.31
CA ALA A 254 -5.23 -12.02 0.33
C ALA A 254 -6.68 -12.08 0.86
N VAL A 255 -7.63 -12.55 0.05
CA VAL A 255 -9.03 -12.75 0.48
C VAL A 255 -9.10 -13.72 1.65
N ALA A 256 -8.44 -14.86 1.52
CA ALA A 256 -8.42 -15.89 2.55
C ALA A 256 -7.86 -15.37 3.86
N ALA A 257 -6.72 -14.71 3.80
CA ALA A 257 -6.08 -14.12 4.96
C ALA A 257 -6.94 -13.06 5.64
N ALA A 258 -7.45 -12.09 4.88
CA ALA A 258 -8.29 -11.02 5.43
C ALA A 258 -9.50 -11.60 6.18
N MET A 259 -10.22 -12.53 5.54
CA MET A 259 -11.40 -13.15 6.12
C MET A 259 -11.08 -14.02 7.34
N ASN A 260 -9.93 -14.68 7.34
CA ASN A 260 -9.42 -15.45 8.47
C ASN A 260 -9.19 -14.59 9.72
N TYR A 261 -8.71 -13.35 9.56
CA TYR A 261 -8.60 -12.38 10.66
C TYR A 261 -9.93 -11.73 11.06
N GLY A 262 -11.03 -12.11 10.42
CA GLY A 262 -12.36 -11.58 10.67
C GLY A 262 -12.68 -10.31 9.89
N ILE A 263 -11.88 -9.94 8.89
CA ILE A 263 -12.19 -8.80 8.02
C ILE A 263 -13.33 -9.21 7.08
N LYS A 264 -14.43 -8.45 7.10
CA LYS A 264 -15.63 -8.76 6.31
C LYS A 264 -15.39 -8.42 4.83
N SER A 265 -15.72 -9.35 3.94
CA SER A 265 -15.74 -9.09 2.50
C SER A 265 -16.97 -8.28 2.06
N HIS A 266 -16.94 -7.74 0.84
CA HIS A 266 -18.02 -6.98 0.20
C HIS A 266 -18.44 -5.70 0.92
N GLN A 267 -17.52 -5.07 1.66
CA GLN A 267 -17.76 -3.80 2.36
C GLN A 267 -16.92 -2.64 1.81
N GLY A 268 -16.46 -2.75 0.56
CA GLY A 268 -15.62 -1.74 -0.08
C GLY A 268 -14.23 -1.59 0.54
N ILE A 269 -13.77 -2.57 1.32
CA ILE A 269 -12.46 -2.59 1.96
C ILE A 269 -11.38 -2.79 0.90
N VAL A 270 -10.28 -2.04 1.02
CA VAL A 270 -9.11 -2.09 0.12
C VAL A 270 -8.02 -2.96 0.74
N ILE A 271 -7.42 -3.86 -0.04
CA ILE A 271 -6.17 -4.54 0.29
C ILE A 271 -5.05 -3.97 -0.58
N TYR A 272 -3.94 -3.53 0.03
CA TYR A 272 -2.82 -2.94 -0.69
C TYR A 272 -1.78 -4.00 -1.05
N PHE A 273 -1.67 -4.31 -2.34
CA PHE A 273 -0.72 -5.27 -2.89
C PHE A 273 0.61 -4.58 -3.22
N ALA A 274 1.69 -5.09 -2.64
CA ALA A 274 2.99 -4.42 -2.64
C ALA A 274 3.87 -4.73 -3.85
N VAL A 275 4.32 -3.67 -4.53
CA VAL A 275 5.42 -3.64 -5.51
C VAL A 275 6.58 -2.90 -4.87
N ASP A 276 7.45 -3.63 -4.17
CA ASP A 276 8.43 -3.08 -3.22
C ASP A 276 9.87 -3.10 -3.74
N PHE A 277 10.04 -2.64 -4.98
CA PHE A 277 11.35 -2.54 -5.65
C PHE A 277 11.36 -1.39 -6.65
N ASP A 278 12.57 -0.94 -7.02
CA ASP A 278 12.72 0.10 -8.04
C ASP A 278 12.46 -0.47 -9.44
N THR A 279 11.31 -0.12 -10.02
CA THR A 279 10.90 -0.56 -11.35
C THR A 279 10.71 0.62 -12.29
N GLN A 280 11.18 0.47 -13.53
CA GLN A 280 11.09 1.48 -14.59
C GLN A 280 9.83 1.26 -15.44
N ASP A 281 9.45 2.27 -16.23
CA ASP A 281 8.27 2.27 -17.10
C ASP A 281 8.09 0.99 -17.94
N THR A 282 9.16 0.48 -18.55
CA THR A 282 9.09 -0.71 -19.40
C THR A 282 8.72 -1.96 -18.60
N THR A 283 9.27 -2.13 -17.39
CA THR A 283 8.92 -3.22 -16.49
C THR A 283 7.53 -3.02 -15.88
N ILE A 284 7.13 -1.78 -15.60
CA ILE A 284 5.76 -1.49 -15.16
C ILE A 284 4.77 -1.97 -16.21
N GLU A 285 4.96 -1.58 -17.48
CA GLU A 285 4.06 -1.94 -18.58
C GLU A 285 4.08 -3.44 -18.90
N SER A 286 5.27 -4.06 -18.97
CA SER A 286 5.40 -5.45 -19.43
C SER A 286 5.21 -6.51 -18.33
N VAL A 287 5.32 -6.14 -17.05
CA VAL A 287 5.30 -7.08 -15.92
C VAL A 287 4.24 -6.71 -14.89
N ILE A 288 4.29 -5.49 -14.35
CA ILE A 288 3.42 -5.09 -13.24
C ILE A 288 1.97 -4.93 -13.68
N GLN A 289 1.71 -4.29 -14.82
CA GLN A 289 0.36 -4.10 -15.35
C GLN A 289 -0.33 -5.45 -15.66
N PRO A 290 0.30 -6.43 -16.34
CA PRO A 290 -0.28 -7.77 -16.51
C PRO A 290 -0.55 -8.52 -15.20
N TYR A 291 0.31 -8.37 -14.18
CA TYR A 291 0.08 -8.92 -12.85
C TYR A 291 -1.20 -8.33 -12.23
N PHE A 292 -1.32 -7.00 -12.19
CA PHE A 292 -2.51 -6.34 -11.62
C PHE A 292 -3.78 -6.58 -12.44
N HIS A 293 -3.67 -6.73 -13.76
CA HIS A 293 -4.81 -7.14 -14.60
C HIS A 293 -5.36 -8.49 -14.17
N THR A 294 -4.47 -9.48 -14.01
CA THR A 294 -4.85 -10.85 -13.59
C THR A 294 -5.43 -10.83 -12.17
N LEU A 295 -4.82 -10.06 -11.28
CA LEU A 295 -5.28 -9.87 -9.90
C LEU A 295 -6.72 -9.30 -9.87
N GLN A 296 -6.99 -8.28 -10.68
CA GLN A 296 -8.35 -7.73 -10.86
C GLN A 296 -9.32 -8.76 -11.43
N ASP A 297 -8.93 -9.49 -12.47
CA ASP A 297 -9.80 -10.49 -13.10
C ASP A 297 -10.17 -11.60 -12.12
N VAL A 298 -9.23 -12.07 -11.29
CA VAL A 298 -9.49 -13.08 -10.26
C VAL A 298 -10.37 -12.49 -9.15
N MET A 299 -10.06 -11.28 -8.66
CA MET A 299 -10.87 -10.59 -7.66
C MET A 299 -12.33 -10.43 -8.11
N LYS A 300 -12.54 -10.05 -9.38
CA LYS A 300 -13.85 -9.82 -9.95
C LYS A 300 -14.61 -11.11 -10.27
N ASN A 301 -14.00 -12.00 -11.05
CA ASN A 301 -14.71 -13.12 -11.67
C ASN A 301 -14.76 -14.37 -10.78
N LYS A 302 -13.77 -14.56 -9.91
CA LYS A 302 -13.67 -15.73 -9.02
C LYS A 302 -14.00 -15.42 -7.57
N LEU A 303 -13.61 -14.24 -7.10
CA LEU A 303 -13.78 -13.82 -5.70
C LEU A 303 -14.99 -12.91 -5.48
N ASN A 304 -15.82 -12.71 -6.51
CA ASN A 304 -17.05 -11.91 -6.46
C ASN A 304 -16.85 -10.48 -5.91
N ASN A 305 -15.71 -9.86 -6.22
CA ASN A 305 -15.31 -8.55 -5.69
C ASN A 305 -15.30 -8.51 -4.15
N ALA A 306 -14.77 -9.55 -3.51
CA ALA A 306 -14.68 -9.63 -2.04
C ALA A 306 -13.97 -8.41 -1.43
N PHE A 307 -12.94 -7.89 -2.08
CA PHE A 307 -12.19 -6.70 -1.68
C PHE A 307 -11.85 -5.83 -2.90
N LYS A 308 -11.61 -4.55 -2.65
CA LYS A 308 -11.03 -3.61 -3.61
C LYS A 308 -9.51 -3.75 -3.65
N ILE A 309 -8.91 -3.32 -4.76
CA ILE A 309 -7.48 -3.49 -4.99
C ILE A 309 -6.78 -2.15 -4.77
N GLY A 310 -5.89 -2.08 -3.80
CA GLY A 310 -4.94 -1.00 -3.63
C GLY A 310 -3.57 -1.43 -4.13
N VAL A 311 -2.77 -0.49 -4.60
CA VAL A 311 -1.38 -0.72 -4.98
C VAL A 311 -0.46 -0.03 -3.99
N TYR A 312 0.49 -0.77 -3.40
CA TYR A 312 1.64 -0.19 -2.73
C TYR A 312 2.84 -0.17 -3.68
N GLY A 313 3.54 0.95 -3.78
CA GLY A 313 4.71 1.09 -4.65
C GLY A 313 5.16 2.53 -4.82
N THR A 314 6.08 2.76 -5.75
CA THR A 314 6.52 4.14 -6.08
C THR A 314 5.37 4.94 -6.69
N ARG A 315 5.46 6.28 -6.65
CA ARG A 315 4.47 7.17 -7.27
C ARG A 315 4.14 6.76 -8.71
N ASN A 316 5.17 6.48 -9.52
CA ASN A 316 5.02 6.02 -10.89
C ASN A 316 4.27 4.68 -11.00
N VAL A 317 4.63 3.67 -10.20
CA VAL A 317 3.91 2.38 -10.20
C VAL A 317 2.44 2.59 -9.87
N CYS A 318 2.16 3.33 -8.79
CA CYS A 318 0.81 3.58 -8.34
C CYS A 318 -0.02 4.30 -9.42
N GLU A 319 0.49 5.40 -9.98
CA GLU A 319 -0.17 6.15 -11.05
C GLU A 319 -0.46 5.27 -12.27
N ARG A 320 0.53 4.50 -12.72
CA ARG A 320 0.42 3.67 -13.94
C ARG A 320 -0.57 2.52 -13.79
N VAL A 321 -0.70 1.92 -12.60
CA VAL A 321 -1.65 0.83 -12.33
C VAL A 321 -3.07 1.39 -12.14
N ILE A 322 -3.20 2.54 -11.49
CA ILE A 322 -4.51 3.20 -11.26
C ILE A 322 -5.09 3.75 -12.56
N ASN A 323 -4.28 4.43 -13.39
CA ASN A 323 -4.76 5.07 -14.63
C ASN A 323 -5.34 4.09 -15.67
N ILE A 324 -4.87 2.84 -15.67
CA ILE A 324 -5.42 1.78 -16.54
C ILE A 324 -6.59 1.03 -15.89
N GLY A 325 -6.94 1.38 -14.65
CA GLY A 325 -8.09 0.87 -13.93
C GLY A 325 -7.89 -0.46 -13.23
N TYR A 326 -6.65 -0.88 -12.93
CA TYR A 326 -6.38 -2.16 -12.25
C TYR A 326 -6.22 -2.05 -10.72
N ALA A 327 -6.16 -0.83 -10.18
CA ALA A 327 -6.26 -0.55 -8.74
C ALA A 327 -7.15 0.68 -8.49
N ASP A 328 -7.81 0.70 -7.34
CA ASP A 328 -8.73 1.76 -6.90
C ASP A 328 -8.02 2.93 -6.21
N THR A 329 -6.88 2.69 -5.56
CA THR A 329 -6.18 3.68 -4.72
C THR A 329 -4.72 3.28 -4.44
N ALA A 330 -3.90 4.23 -3.99
CA ALA A 330 -2.48 4.02 -3.70
C ALA A 330 -2.14 4.03 -2.19
N PHE A 331 -1.16 3.19 -1.84
CA PHE A 331 -0.31 3.34 -0.66
C PHE A 331 1.11 3.64 -1.16
N VAL A 332 1.53 4.90 -1.11
CA VAL A 332 2.73 5.37 -1.79
C VAL A 332 3.98 5.13 -0.93
N SER A 333 5.06 4.65 -1.53
CA SER A 333 6.35 4.37 -0.87
C SER A 333 7.33 5.55 -0.94
N ASP A 334 6.90 6.76 -0.56
CA ASP A 334 7.71 7.97 -0.77
C ASP A 334 9.03 7.99 0.03
N MET A 335 9.13 7.22 1.12
CA MET A 335 10.37 7.08 1.90
C MET A 335 11.54 6.46 1.11
N SER A 336 11.24 5.72 0.04
CA SER A 336 12.23 5.12 -0.87
C SER A 336 12.77 6.17 -1.86
N THR A 337 13.49 7.17 -1.34
CA THR A 337 13.99 8.32 -2.14
C THR A 337 15.04 7.94 -3.18
N GLY A 338 15.60 6.75 -3.10
CA GLY A 338 16.54 6.21 -4.10
C GLY A 338 15.85 5.56 -5.30
N TYR A 339 14.54 5.28 -5.22
CA TYR A 339 13.81 4.63 -6.31
C TYR A 339 13.45 5.63 -7.39
N SER A 340 13.76 5.27 -8.64
CA SER A 340 13.52 6.11 -9.81
C SER A 340 12.06 6.58 -9.95
N GLY A 341 11.10 5.72 -9.60
CA GLY A 341 9.66 6.02 -9.66
C GLY A 341 9.15 7.05 -8.64
N ASN A 342 10.00 7.52 -7.72
CA ASN A 342 9.68 8.60 -6.77
C ASN A 342 10.41 9.91 -7.12
N MET A 343 11.32 9.90 -8.10
CA MET A 343 12.14 11.06 -8.47
C MET A 343 11.51 11.85 -9.61
N GLY A 344 10.71 12.87 -9.28
CA GLY A 344 10.06 13.75 -10.26
C GLY A 344 8.63 13.34 -10.64
N TYR A 345 8.11 12.28 -10.04
CA TYR A 345 6.71 11.89 -10.20
C TYR A 345 5.82 12.60 -9.18
N LYS A 346 4.62 12.98 -9.62
CA LYS A 346 3.58 13.54 -8.75
C LYS A 346 2.96 12.42 -7.94
N ILE A 347 2.48 12.75 -6.74
CA ILE A 347 1.68 11.77 -6.00
C ILE A 347 0.38 11.51 -6.79
N PRO A 348 -0.10 10.27 -6.91
CA PRO A 348 -1.39 9.98 -7.56
C PRO A 348 -2.53 10.68 -6.83
N SER A 349 -3.51 11.25 -7.54
CA SER A 349 -4.69 11.90 -6.92
C SER A 349 -5.50 10.96 -6.01
N GLU A 350 -5.46 9.67 -6.30
CA GLU A 350 -6.16 8.59 -5.60
C GLU A 350 -5.32 7.99 -4.47
N TRP A 351 -4.26 8.65 -4.00
CA TRP A 351 -3.49 8.16 -2.85
C TRP A 351 -4.36 8.16 -1.59
N THR A 352 -4.32 7.06 -0.82
CA THR A 352 -4.94 6.98 0.51
C THR A 352 -3.89 7.07 1.59
N PHE A 353 -2.77 6.37 1.41
CA PHE A 353 -1.67 6.29 2.36
C PHE A 353 -0.36 6.70 1.70
N ASP A 354 0.54 7.29 2.46
CA ASP A 354 1.87 7.72 2.01
C ASP A 354 2.90 7.40 3.10
N GLN A 355 3.77 6.43 2.86
CA GLN A 355 4.85 6.02 3.75
C GLN A 355 6.07 6.90 3.52
N PHE A 356 6.49 7.67 4.53
CA PHE A 356 7.48 8.73 4.32
C PHE A 356 8.67 8.72 5.28
N SER A 357 8.64 7.93 6.37
CA SER A 357 9.80 7.81 7.26
C SER A 357 9.72 6.56 8.12
N GLU A 358 10.81 5.80 8.20
CA GLU A 358 10.99 4.75 9.21
C GLU A 358 11.62 5.33 10.48
N TYR A 359 11.27 4.77 11.64
CA TYR A 359 12.02 4.98 12.87
C TYR A 359 11.96 3.77 13.80
N THR A 360 12.93 3.69 14.69
CA THR A 360 13.01 2.67 15.72
C THR A 360 12.33 3.15 17.00
N VAL A 361 11.44 2.32 17.54
CA VAL A 361 10.87 2.45 18.87
C VAL A 361 11.67 1.58 19.83
N ASP A 362 12.09 2.17 20.94
CA ASP A 362 12.72 1.48 22.07
C ASP A 362 11.85 1.72 23.30
N ASP A 363 11.07 0.72 23.68
CA ASP A 363 10.12 0.74 24.79
C ASP A 363 10.17 -0.58 25.60
N ASP A 364 9.26 -0.73 26.58
CA ASP A 364 9.20 -1.92 27.43
C ASP A 364 8.94 -3.24 26.67
N SER A 365 8.56 -3.18 25.39
CA SER A 365 8.41 -4.34 24.49
C SER A 365 9.69 -4.67 23.69
N GLY A 366 10.78 -3.94 23.94
CA GLY A 366 12.06 -4.04 23.25
C GLY A 366 12.17 -3.10 22.05
N GLU A 367 13.22 -3.30 21.25
CA GLU A 367 13.46 -2.51 20.03
C GLU A 367 12.61 -3.04 18.87
N TRP A 368 11.85 -2.16 18.20
CA TRP A 368 11.07 -2.51 17.01
C TRP A 368 10.94 -1.34 16.02
N GLY A 369 10.88 -1.67 14.73
CA GLY A 369 10.76 -0.69 13.65
C GLY A 369 9.30 -0.35 13.33
N MET A 370 9.05 0.92 12.99
CA MET A 370 7.74 1.39 12.57
C MET A 370 7.87 2.51 11.53
N ASP A 371 6.96 2.49 10.58
CA ASP A 371 6.90 3.48 9.51
C ASP A 371 5.81 4.52 9.79
N LYS A 372 6.14 5.77 9.51
CA LYS A 372 5.23 6.92 9.57
C LYS A 372 4.48 7.01 8.25
N VAL A 373 3.16 7.00 8.36
CA VAL A 373 2.24 6.99 7.21
C VAL A 373 1.29 8.18 7.30
N ALA A 374 1.24 9.00 6.25
CA ALA A 374 0.21 10.03 6.10
C ALA A 374 -1.08 9.43 5.53
N PHE A 375 -2.23 10.03 5.83
CA PHE A 375 -3.54 9.57 5.39
C PHE A 375 -4.32 10.72 4.74
N SER A 376 -4.71 10.54 3.48
CA SER A 376 -5.42 11.57 2.71
C SER A 376 -6.92 11.60 2.95
N GLY A 377 -7.50 10.49 3.43
CA GLY A 377 -8.95 10.31 3.50
C GLY A 377 -9.62 9.79 2.22
N TYR A 378 -8.87 9.52 1.14
CA TYR A 378 -9.44 9.11 -0.16
C TYR A 378 -10.27 7.82 -0.06
N THR A 379 -9.75 6.78 0.59
CA THR A 379 -10.55 5.61 1.04
C THR A 379 -10.50 5.46 2.55
N GLN A 380 -11.59 4.95 3.15
CA GLN A 380 -11.64 4.75 4.59
C GLN A 380 -10.98 3.42 4.99
N PRO A 381 -10.11 3.41 6.01
CA PRO A 381 -9.61 2.17 6.59
C PRO A 381 -10.70 1.45 7.39
N ILE A 382 -10.46 0.18 7.67
CA ILE A 382 -11.36 -0.73 8.37
C ILE A 382 -11.69 -0.19 9.76
N ASP A 383 -12.99 -0.12 10.06
CA ASP A 383 -13.51 0.17 11.40
C ASP A 383 -14.19 -1.06 12.05
N ALA A 384 -14.75 -0.86 13.24
CA ALA A 384 -15.40 -1.93 14.01
C ALA A 384 -16.58 -2.59 13.30
N SER A 385 -17.29 -1.88 12.43
CA SER A 385 -18.43 -2.43 11.68
C SER A 385 -18.00 -3.45 10.62
N GLN A 386 -16.75 -3.35 10.16
CA GLN A 386 -16.15 -4.16 9.11
C GLN A 386 -15.35 -5.37 9.65
N LEU A 387 -15.31 -5.56 10.97
CA LEU A 387 -14.63 -6.69 11.62
C LEU A 387 -15.63 -7.64 12.30
N SER A 388 -15.36 -8.95 12.26
CA SER A 388 -16.09 -9.96 13.02
C SER A 388 -15.49 -10.13 14.42
N ASN A 389 -16.36 -10.44 15.39
CA ASN A 389 -15.95 -10.71 16.77
C ASN A 389 -15.31 -12.10 16.94
N THR A 390 -15.46 -12.99 15.95
CA THR A 390 -14.98 -14.36 15.98
C THR A 390 -13.96 -14.57 14.86
N PRO A 391 -12.65 -14.45 15.13
CA PRO A 391 -11.64 -14.84 14.14
C PRO A 391 -11.77 -16.34 13.87
N LEU A 392 -11.80 -16.72 12.59
CA LEU A 392 -12.04 -18.11 12.17
C LEU A 392 -10.82 -19.02 12.39
N VAL A 393 -9.67 -18.45 12.72
CA VAL A 393 -8.38 -19.13 12.75
C VAL A 393 -8.05 -19.75 14.11
N SER A 394 -7.60 -21.00 14.09
CA SER A 394 -6.93 -21.67 15.21
C SER A 394 -5.39 -21.65 15.13
N TYR A 395 -4.78 -21.66 13.93
CA TYR A 395 -3.33 -21.56 13.67
C TYR A 395 -3.00 -20.80 12.37
N CYS A 396 -1.76 -20.29 12.21
CA CYS A 396 -1.30 -19.32 11.19
C CYS A 396 -2.00 -19.40 9.81
N VAL A 397 -2.18 -18.24 9.18
CA VAL A 397 -2.76 -18.18 7.84
C VAL A 397 -1.72 -18.66 6.84
N GLN A 398 -1.83 -19.91 6.42
CA GLN A 398 -0.99 -20.48 5.38
C GLN A 398 -1.45 -19.95 4.01
N THR A 399 -0.49 -19.55 3.18
CA THR A 399 -0.75 -19.02 1.84
C THR A 399 -1.07 -20.16 0.87
N ILE A 400 -1.77 -19.86 -0.23
CA ILE A 400 -2.16 -20.89 -1.21
C ILE A 400 -0.94 -21.51 -1.91
N ARG A 401 0.17 -20.76 -1.96
CA ARG A 401 1.44 -21.15 -2.61
C ARG A 401 2.22 -22.23 -1.87
N ASP A 402 1.94 -22.44 -0.59
CA ASP A 402 2.61 -23.47 0.22
C ASP A 402 2.18 -24.91 -0.16
N ASN A 403 1.46 -25.12 -1.28
CA ASN A 403 0.90 -26.40 -1.71
C ASN A 403 0.05 -27.11 -0.65
N ARG A 404 -0.38 -26.38 0.38
CA ARG A 404 -1.25 -26.88 1.45
C ARG A 404 -2.67 -26.44 1.13
N GLN A 405 -3.41 -27.29 0.42
CA GLN A 405 -4.86 -27.19 0.12
C GLN A 405 -5.76 -27.19 1.38
N ASN A 406 -5.19 -26.90 2.55
CA ASN A 406 -5.81 -27.13 3.84
C ASN A 406 -6.26 -25.78 4.39
N MET A 407 -7.35 -25.27 3.84
CA MET A 407 -8.26 -24.46 4.65
C MET A 407 -8.82 -25.41 5.72
N TYR A 408 -8.26 -25.33 6.94
CA TYR A 408 -8.52 -26.18 8.12
C TYR A 408 -7.70 -27.48 8.24
N LEU A 409 -6.64 -27.42 9.04
CA LEU A 409 -6.12 -28.56 9.81
C LEU A 409 -6.31 -28.22 11.30
N GLU A 410 -7.42 -28.66 11.89
CA GLU A 410 -7.40 -28.98 13.32
C GLU A 410 -7.41 -30.50 13.45
N ASP A 411 -6.52 -31.05 14.28
CA ASP A 411 -6.75 -32.35 14.91
C ASP A 411 -7.93 -32.14 15.86
N ILE A 412 -9.11 -32.46 15.34
CA ILE A 412 -10.35 -32.19 16.03
C ILE A 412 -10.59 -33.33 17.03
N SER A 413 -10.03 -33.16 18.21
CA SER A 413 -10.72 -33.60 19.43
C SER A 413 -11.69 -32.49 19.82
N GLY A 414 -12.93 -32.58 19.31
CA GLY A 414 -13.99 -31.63 19.66
C GLY A 414 -13.93 -30.28 18.93
N VAL A 415 -14.40 -30.24 17.68
CA VAL A 415 -15.11 -29.07 17.18
C VAL A 415 -16.32 -29.05 18.08
N SER A 416 -16.39 -28.06 18.95
CA SER A 416 -17.60 -27.83 19.72
C SER A 416 -18.75 -27.81 18.72
N ASN A 417 -19.68 -28.75 18.85
CA ASN A 417 -20.94 -28.76 18.13
C ASN A 417 -21.46 -27.31 18.01
N GLY A 418 -21.63 -26.83 16.78
CA GLY A 418 -22.13 -25.48 16.52
C GLY A 418 -21.10 -24.40 16.22
N ARG A 419 -20.01 -24.70 15.51
CA ARG A 419 -19.04 -23.69 15.02
C ARG A 419 -19.30 -23.33 13.56
N ASP A 420 -19.18 -22.03 13.25
CA ASP A 420 -19.14 -21.49 11.89
C ASP A 420 -17.71 -21.54 11.32
N PHE A 421 -17.57 -21.95 10.07
CA PHE A 421 -16.32 -21.91 9.30
C PHE A 421 -16.63 -21.48 7.86
N ARG A 422 -15.74 -20.70 7.26
CA ARG A 422 -15.98 -20.13 5.92
C ARG A 422 -15.13 -20.86 4.89
N VAL A 423 -15.74 -21.21 3.75
CA VAL A 423 -15.04 -21.98 2.70
C VAL A 423 -14.90 -21.17 1.43
N LEU A 424 -13.66 -21.02 0.97
CA LEU A 424 -13.32 -20.28 -0.24
C LEU A 424 -13.16 -21.23 -1.43
N SER A 425 -14.19 -22.02 -1.65
CA SER A 425 -14.30 -22.95 -2.76
C SER A 425 -15.78 -23.17 -3.08
N ASN A 426 -16.05 -23.67 -4.28
CA ASN A 426 -17.38 -24.18 -4.63
C ASN A 426 -17.55 -25.65 -4.20
N GLU A 427 -16.54 -26.25 -3.59
CA GLU A 427 -16.56 -27.65 -3.18
C GLU A 427 -15.75 -27.88 -1.90
N ILE A 428 -16.34 -28.61 -0.97
CA ILE A 428 -15.70 -29.10 0.25
C ILE A 428 -15.46 -30.60 0.13
N TYR A 429 -14.29 -31.05 0.58
CA TYR A 429 -14.06 -32.45 0.94
C TYR A 429 -14.09 -32.60 2.45
N LEU A 430 -15.07 -33.34 2.96
CA LEU A 430 -15.33 -33.52 4.38
C LEU A 430 -15.14 -34.99 4.75
N THR A 431 -14.13 -35.30 5.54
CA THR A 431 -13.90 -36.63 6.13
C THR A 431 -14.29 -36.63 7.60
N ILE A 432 -15.08 -37.60 8.02
CA ILE A 432 -15.63 -37.66 9.38
C ILE A 432 -15.45 -39.07 9.92
N SER A 433 -14.79 -39.17 11.06
CA SER A 433 -14.67 -40.38 11.86
C SER A 433 -15.56 -40.26 13.10
N TYR A 434 -16.34 -41.29 13.40
CA TYR A 434 -17.29 -41.27 14.50
C TYR A 434 -17.13 -42.49 15.41
N SER A 435 -17.16 -42.26 16.72
CA SER A 435 -17.31 -43.29 17.75
C SER A 435 -18.34 -42.85 18.79
N GLY A 436 -19.30 -43.72 19.10
CA GLY A 436 -20.38 -43.45 20.04
C GLY A 436 -20.44 -44.46 21.19
N ASP A 437 -21.06 -44.04 22.29
CA ASP A 437 -21.35 -44.91 23.42
C ASP A 437 -22.36 -46.01 23.03
N THR A 438 -22.00 -47.26 23.29
CA THR A 438 -22.79 -48.45 22.97
C THR A 438 -23.64 -48.96 24.13
N VAL A 439 -23.60 -48.31 25.30
CA VAL A 439 -24.33 -48.73 26.51
C VAL A 439 -25.83 -48.88 26.25
N HIS A 440 -26.41 -48.04 25.39
CA HIS A 440 -27.86 -47.99 25.14
C HIS A 440 -28.31 -48.57 23.80
N GLY A 441 -27.38 -49.14 23.01
CA GLY A 441 -27.66 -49.73 21.70
C GLY A 441 -26.54 -49.45 20.69
N THR A 442 -26.79 -49.66 19.40
CA THR A 442 -25.86 -49.28 18.34
C THR A 442 -26.04 -47.79 18.04
N PRO A 443 -25.05 -46.93 18.32
CA PRO A 443 -25.20 -45.51 18.09
C PRO A 443 -24.80 -45.15 16.66
N HIS A 444 -25.38 -44.08 16.14
CA HIS A 444 -25.07 -43.50 14.82
C HIS A 444 -24.82 -42.00 14.99
N GLY A 445 -23.78 -41.50 14.32
CA GLY A 445 -23.45 -40.09 14.30
C GLY A 445 -24.20 -39.40 13.17
N VAL A 446 -25.01 -38.39 13.50
CA VAL A 446 -25.64 -37.50 12.52
C VAL A 446 -24.76 -36.27 12.38
N VAL A 447 -24.32 -35.98 11.16
CA VAL A 447 -23.64 -34.72 10.85
C VAL A 447 -24.59 -33.84 10.04
N ARG A 448 -24.68 -32.56 10.39
CA ARG A 448 -25.41 -31.55 9.62
C ARG A 448 -24.50 -30.41 9.25
N LEU A 449 -24.46 -30.09 7.96
CA LEU A 449 -23.80 -28.92 7.44
C LEU A 449 -24.87 -27.93 6.96
N MET A 450 -24.86 -26.72 7.52
CA MET A 450 -25.81 -25.66 7.19
C MET A 450 -25.08 -24.48 6.57
N ASP A 451 -25.71 -23.83 5.61
CA ASP A 451 -25.32 -22.52 5.13
C ASP A 451 -25.85 -21.47 6.11
N THR A 452 -24.97 -20.65 6.69
CA THR A 452 -25.42 -19.63 7.66
C THR A 452 -26.12 -18.46 6.99
N ASP A 453 -25.82 -18.20 5.72
CA ASP A 453 -26.35 -17.05 4.98
C ASP A 453 -27.78 -17.31 4.52
N THR A 454 -28.09 -18.56 4.15
CA THR A 454 -29.45 -18.98 3.73
C THR A 454 -30.23 -19.71 4.84
N SER A 455 -29.56 -20.14 5.90
CA SER A 455 -30.10 -21.04 6.94
C SER A 455 -30.57 -22.40 6.39
N GLU A 456 -30.15 -22.80 5.18
CA GLU A 456 -30.48 -24.08 4.58
C GLU A 456 -29.50 -25.18 5.01
N SER A 457 -30.03 -26.39 5.27
CA SER A 457 -29.18 -27.57 5.46
C SER A 457 -28.72 -28.09 4.11
N LEU A 458 -27.41 -28.03 3.87
CA LEU A 458 -26.78 -28.50 2.62
C LEU A 458 -26.48 -29.99 2.65
N TYR A 459 -26.14 -30.55 3.81
CA TYR A 459 -25.76 -31.95 3.92
C TYR A 459 -26.12 -32.56 5.27
N ILE A 460 -26.70 -33.76 5.24
CA ILE A 460 -26.96 -34.57 6.44
C ILE A 460 -26.51 -36.01 6.18
N SER A 461 -25.63 -36.55 7.02
CA SER A 461 -25.22 -37.95 6.96
C SER A 461 -25.39 -38.67 8.29
N ASP A 462 -25.72 -39.96 8.20
CA ASP A 462 -25.64 -40.91 9.31
C ASP A 462 -24.35 -41.74 9.15
N ILE A 463 -23.52 -41.77 10.20
CA ILE A 463 -22.23 -42.47 10.24
C ILE A 463 -22.34 -43.58 11.29
N GLY A 464 -22.07 -44.82 10.88
CA GLY A 464 -22.07 -45.96 11.79
C GLY A 464 -20.97 -45.87 12.84
N ASN A 465 -21.18 -46.48 14.01
CA ASN A 465 -20.17 -46.49 15.07
C ASN A 465 -18.83 -47.09 14.58
N GLY A 466 -17.72 -46.38 14.84
CA GLY A 466 -16.37 -46.78 14.45
C GLY A 466 -16.08 -46.59 12.95
N GLN A 467 -16.97 -45.95 12.18
CA GLN A 467 -16.77 -45.72 10.75
C GLN A 467 -16.08 -44.38 10.48
N THR A 468 -15.42 -44.31 9.32
CA THR A 468 -14.92 -43.07 8.73
C THR A 468 -15.47 -42.93 7.33
N ASN A 469 -16.16 -41.82 7.07
CA ASN A 469 -16.76 -41.53 5.78
C ASN A 469 -16.17 -40.24 5.20
N SER A 470 -16.03 -40.17 3.88
CA SER A 470 -15.58 -38.99 3.15
C SER A 470 -16.64 -38.52 2.16
N TYR A 471 -16.82 -37.20 2.07
CA TYR A 471 -17.87 -36.57 1.29
C TYR A 471 -17.32 -35.44 0.46
N THR A 472 -17.86 -35.29 -0.75
CA THR A 472 -17.63 -34.13 -1.61
C THR A 472 -18.93 -33.34 -1.68
N ILE A 473 -18.92 -32.11 -1.18
CA ILE A 473 -20.12 -31.31 -0.99
C ILE A 473 -19.99 -30.03 -1.82
N PRO A 474 -20.83 -29.82 -2.85
CA PRO A 474 -20.87 -28.56 -3.57
C PRO A 474 -21.47 -27.47 -2.68
N ILE A 475 -20.87 -26.30 -2.70
CA ILE A 475 -21.29 -25.12 -1.94
C ILE A 475 -21.09 -23.86 -2.79
N ALA A 476 -21.63 -22.72 -2.37
CA ALA A 476 -21.29 -21.46 -3.02
C ALA A 476 -19.96 -20.91 -2.49
N TYR A 477 -19.20 -20.26 -3.38
CA TYR A 477 -17.91 -19.68 -3.05
C TYR A 477 -18.00 -18.69 -1.89
N ALA A 478 -17.07 -18.79 -0.94
CA ALA A 478 -16.98 -17.91 0.22
C ALA A 478 -18.22 -17.95 1.12
N ASN A 479 -18.98 -19.04 1.15
CA ASN A 479 -20.08 -19.21 2.11
C ASN A 479 -19.55 -19.54 3.50
N THR A 480 -20.25 -19.01 4.50
CA THR A 480 -20.06 -19.40 5.90
C THR A 480 -20.95 -20.60 6.18
N MET A 481 -20.34 -21.63 6.76
CA MET A 481 -20.91 -22.93 6.94
C MET A 481 -20.91 -23.27 8.42
N HIS A 482 -22.01 -23.84 8.90
CA HIS A 482 -22.18 -24.25 10.28
C HIS A 482 -22.23 -25.77 10.37
N LEU A 483 -21.29 -26.37 11.10
CA LEU A 483 -21.19 -27.82 11.26
C LEU A 483 -21.70 -28.24 12.64
N ASN A 484 -22.71 -29.11 12.62
CA ASN A 484 -23.32 -29.70 13.80
C ASN A 484 -23.19 -31.22 13.80
N TYR A 485 -23.02 -31.78 14.99
CA TYR A 485 -22.92 -33.21 15.23
C TYR A 485 -23.90 -33.63 16.32
N THR A 486 -24.58 -34.74 16.13
CA THR A 486 -25.33 -35.42 17.19
C THR A 486 -25.08 -36.91 17.14
N SER A 487 -24.98 -37.56 18.29
CA SER A 487 -24.96 -39.01 18.38
C SER A 487 -26.32 -39.49 18.88
N LYS A 488 -26.90 -40.49 18.22
CA LYS A 488 -28.23 -41.03 18.56
C LYS A 488 -28.24 -42.56 18.52
N VAL A 489 -29.11 -43.14 19.34
CA VAL A 489 -29.53 -44.54 19.25
C VAL A 489 -31.02 -44.58 18.92
N ASP A 490 -31.40 -45.33 17.90
CA ASP A 490 -32.80 -45.44 17.47
C ASP A 490 -33.69 -45.97 18.61
N GLY A 491 -34.76 -45.22 18.91
CA GLY A 491 -35.70 -45.54 20.00
C GLY A 491 -35.23 -45.15 21.41
N TYR A 492 -33.97 -44.74 21.61
CA TYR A 492 -33.46 -44.27 22.90
C TYR A 492 -33.24 -42.75 22.93
N GLY A 493 -32.76 -42.16 21.83
CA GLY A 493 -32.51 -40.72 21.71
C GLY A 493 -31.03 -40.38 21.63
N LEU A 494 -30.67 -39.17 22.08
CA LEU A 494 -29.30 -38.67 22.03
C LEU A 494 -28.40 -39.38 23.06
N VAL A 495 -27.17 -39.70 22.66
CA VAL A 495 -26.14 -40.30 23.52
C VAL A 495 -24.82 -39.57 23.35
N ASP A 496 -23.84 -39.88 24.20
CA ASP A 496 -22.48 -39.33 24.07
C ASP A 496 -21.75 -39.94 22.86
N GLY A 497 -20.97 -39.11 22.17
CA GLY A 497 -20.16 -39.53 21.04
C GLY A 497 -18.99 -38.59 20.77
N SER A 498 -17.98 -39.14 20.12
CA SER A 498 -16.78 -38.45 19.68
C SER A 498 -16.76 -38.38 18.16
N PHE A 499 -16.43 -37.19 17.65
CA PHE A 499 -16.30 -36.92 16.23
C PHE A 499 -14.91 -36.34 15.97
N THR A 500 -14.23 -36.90 14.97
CA THR A 500 -13.04 -36.30 14.36
C THR A 500 -13.40 -35.92 12.95
N THR A 501 -13.09 -34.68 12.56
CA THR A 501 -13.46 -34.14 11.25
C THR A 501 -12.24 -33.54 10.58
N TYR A 502 -12.08 -33.83 9.30
CA TYR A 502 -11.11 -33.20 8.43
C TYR A 502 -11.88 -32.53 7.31
N LEU A 503 -11.61 -31.24 7.11
CA LEU A 503 -12.23 -30.46 6.05
C LEU A 503 -11.12 -29.93 5.16
N THR A 504 -11.23 -30.18 3.87
CA THR A 504 -10.39 -29.55 2.85
C THR A 504 -11.29 -28.98 1.77
N SER A 505 -10.74 -28.13 0.92
CA SER A 505 -11.47 -27.61 -0.23
C SER A 505 -10.51 -27.48 -1.39
N LYS A 506 -10.99 -27.77 -2.60
CA LYS A 506 -10.18 -27.51 -3.79
C LYS A 506 -10.12 -26.00 -3.99
N LEU A 507 -8.97 -25.40 -3.78
CA LEU A 507 -8.69 -24.12 -4.41
C LEU A 507 -8.65 -24.39 -5.91
N TYR A 508 -9.51 -23.70 -6.67
CA TYR A 508 -9.35 -23.69 -8.12
C TYR A 508 -7.96 -23.11 -8.38
N VAL A 509 -7.08 -23.86 -9.04
CA VAL A 509 -5.80 -23.34 -9.51
C VAL A 509 -6.00 -22.80 -10.92
#